data_AF-A0A955DF73-F1
#
_entry.id   AF-A0A955DF73-F1
#
_cell.length_a   1.000
_cell.length_b   1.000
_cell.length_c   1.000
_cell.angle_alpha   90.00
_cell.angle_beta   90.00
_cell.angle_gamma   90.00
#
_symmetry.space_group_name_H-M   'P 1'
#
loop_
_entity.id
_entity.type
_entity.pdbx_description
1 polymer ?
#
loop_
_entity_poly.entity_id
_entity_poly.type
_entity_poly.pdbx_seq_one_letter_code
_entity_poly.pdbx_strand_id
1 'polypeptide(L)'
;MVDERPDSDAAGVGTARLDRAWCAACGYDLRGREARGDCPECGAPYTADTIVRRLMPGPVEILFVTLWPVVILIPIAMSFGWTMLTQIMTFVTVLNLVLAASWLAARRKGNFKAAAGWRRGARAIVYTLGGLLLLLIALVALLMWSCGQLFP
;
A
#
# COMPACT_ATOMS: atom_id res chain seq x y z
N MET A 1 -54.29 34.22 -11.77
CA MET A 1 -53.79 33.41 -12.89
C MET A 1 -53.01 32.26 -12.27
N VAL A 2 -53.71 31.14 -12.10
CA VAL A 2 -53.18 29.90 -11.52
C VAL A 2 -52.79 29.04 -12.72
N ASP A 3 -51.50 28.72 -12.81
CA ASP A 3 -50.92 27.97 -13.92
C ASP A 3 -51.07 26.47 -13.60
N GLU A 4 -52.15 25.87 -14.08
CA GLU A 4 -52.40 24.42 -14.01
C GLU A 4 -51.41 23.71 -14.94
N ARG A 5 -50.30 23.24 -14.36
CA ARG A 5 -49.43 22.25 -15.01
C ARG A 5 -50.23 20.96 -15.21
N PRO A 6 -50.32 20.42 -16.44
CA PRO A 6 -51.00 19.16 -16.67
C PRO A 6 -50.16 18.00 -16.12
N ASP A 7 -50.78 17.21 -15.24
CA ASP A 7 -50.28 15.94 -14.75
C ASP A 7 -50.07 14.95 -15.91
N SER A 8 -48.85 14.86 -16.42
CA SER A 8 -48.46 13.98 -17.52
C SER A 8 -48.00 12.58 -17.08
N ASP A 9 -48.28 12.16 -15.84
CA ASP A 9 -47.73 10.90 -15.27
C ASP A 9 -48.73 9.73 -15.22
N ALA A 10 -49.92 9.86 -15.81
CA ALA A 10 -50.95 8.81 -15.76
C ALA A 10 -50.87 7.74 -16.88
N ALA A 11 -49.86 7.76 -17.75
CA ALA A 11 -49.77 6.85 -18.90
C ALA A 11 -48.43 6.08 -18.94
N GLY A 12 -48.29 5.08 -18.05
CA GLY A 12 -47.15 4.15 -18.12
C GLY A 12 -46.99 3.16 -16.97
N VAL A 13 -48.06 2.87 -16.19
CA VAL A 13 -47.98 2.00 -14.99
C VAL A 13 -48.07 0.50 -15.33
N GLY A 14 -48.24 0.13 -16.60
CA GLY A 14 -48.20 -1.26 -17.03
C GLY A 14 -46.79 -1.66 -17.45
N THR A 15 -46.18 -2.62 -16.73
CA THR A 15 -45.05 -3.46 -17.19
C THR A 15 -43.67 -2.81 -17.37
N ALA A 16 -43.32 -1.76 -16.62
CA ALA A 16 -41.92 -1.35 -16.51
C ALA A 16 -41.09 -2.48 -15.84
N ARG A 17 -40.41 -3.29 -16.66
CA ARG A 17 -39.45 -4.29 -16.18
C ARG A 17 -38.34 -3.60 -15.42
N LEU A 18 -37.91 -4.24 -14.34
CA LEU A 18 -36.77 -3.77 -13.57
C LEU A 18 -35.46 -4.13 -14.29
N ASP A 19 -34.80 -3.15 -14.91
CA ASP A 19 -33.55 -3.40 -15.63
C ASP A 19 -32.32 -3.56 -14.73
N ARG A 20 -32.37 -3.03 -13.49
CA ARG A 20 -31.32 -3.14 -12.45
C ARG A 20 -31.92 -3.01 -11.05
N ALA A 21 -32.49 -4.09 -10.54
CA ALA A 21 -33.12 -4.14 -9.23
C ALA A 21 -32.52 -5.25 -8.39
N TRP A 22 -32.26 -4.97 -7.12
CA TRP A 22 -31.86 -5.98 -6.15
C TRP A 22 -32.80 -5.94 -4.95
N CYS A 23 -33.08 -7.11 -4.39
CA CYS A 23 -33.86 -7.23 -3.16
C CYS A 23 -33.11 -6.53 -2.01
N ALA A 24 -33.79 -5.63 -1.29
CA ALA A 24 -33.21 -4.94 -0.15
C ALA A 24 -32.86 -5.87 1.03
N ALA A 25 -33.60 -6.97 1.18
CA ALA A 25 -33.44 -7.89 2.30
C ALA A 25 -32.28 -8.87 2.11
N CYS A 26 -32.17 -9.51 0.94
CA CYS A 26 -31.18 -10.56 0.70
C CYS A 26 -30.16 -10.25 -0.41
N GLY A 27 -30.36 -9.17 -1.18
CA GLY A 27 -29.48 -8.80 -2.29
C GLY A 27 -29.68 -9.60 -3.58
N TYR A 28 -30.70 -10.47 -3.65
CA TYR A 28 -31.03 -11.23 -4.86
C TYR A 28 -31.34 -10.31 -6.05
N ASP A 29 -30.93 -10.74 -7.24
CA ASP A 29 -31.10 -9.99 -8.48
C ASP A 29 -32.54 -10.12 -9.01
N LEU A 30 -33.26 -9.01 -9.04
CA LEU A 30 -34.65 -8.91 -9.50
C LEU A 30 -34.74 -8.47 -10.97
N ARG A 31 -33.63 -8.49 -11.73
CA ARG A 31 -33.64 -8.11 -13.16
C ARG A 31 -34.66 -8.90 -13.96
N GLY A 32 -35.44 -8.19 -14.76
CA GLY A 32 -36.46 -8.76 -15.65
C GLY A 32 -37.75 -9.18 -14.94
N ARG A 33 -37.85 -9.01 -13.62
CA ARG A 33 -39.11 -9.20 -12.87
C ARG A 33 -39.97 -7.94 -12.88
N GLU A 34 -41.23 -8.12 -12.49
CA GLU A 34 -42.20 -7.04 -12.33
C GLU A 34 -41.76 -6.08 -11.23
N ALA A 35 -42.23 -4.83 -11.30
CA ALA A 35 -41.84 -3.78 -10.35
C ALA A 35 -42.34 -4.01 -8.91
N ARG A 36 -43.16 -5.03 -8.67
CA ARG A 36 -43.74 -5.38 -7.38
C ARG A 36 -43.89 -6.91 -7.30
N GLY A 37 -43.70 -7.48 -6.11
CA GLY A 37 -43.90 -8.90 -5.86
C GLY A 37 -43.12 -9.41 -4.65
N ASP A 38 -43.01 -10.72 -4.51
CA ASP A 38 -42.23 -11.35 -3.45
C ASP A 38 -40.88 -11.85 -3.98
N CYS A 39 -39.83 -11.66 -3.19
CA CYS A 39 -38.50 -12.15 -3.54
C CYS A 39 -38.50 -13.69 -3.57
N PRO A 40 -38.04 -14.33 -4.65
CA PRO A 40 -38.05 -15.79 -4.77
C PRO A 40 -37.11 -16.50 -3.79
N GLU A 41 -36.08 -15.82 -3.30
CA GLU A 41 -35.11 -16.40 -2.36
C GLU A 41 -35.55 -16.25 -0.90
N CYS A 42 -36.02 -15.07 -0.51
CA CYS A 42 -36.27 -14.76 0.91
C CYS A 42 -37.74 -14.51 1.24
N GLY A 43 -38.64 -14.51 0.25
CA GLY A 43 -40.07 -14.25 0.43
C GLY A 43 -40.42 -12.83 0.87
N ALA A 44 -39.45 -11.92 0.95
CA ALA A 44 -39.71 -10.54 1.36
C ALA A 44 -40.47 -9.79 0.25
N PRO A 45 -41.54 -9.06 0.60
CA PRO A 45 -42.25 -8.24 -0.38
C PRO A 45 -41.36 -7.08 -0.82
N TYR A 46 -41.41 -6.76 -2.11
CA TYR A 46 -40.72 -5.62 -2.68
C TYR A 46 -41.65 -4.80 -3.59
N THR A 47 -41.36 -3.51 -3.66
CA THR A 47 -42.03 -2.51 -4.48
C THR A 47 -40.98 -1.70 -5.23
N ALA A 48 -41.41 -0.99 -6.29
CA ALA A 48 -40.56 -0.08 -7.06
C ALA A 48 -39.75 0.89 -6.18
N ASP A 49 -40.31 1.25 -5.03
CA ASP A 49 -39.77 2.23 -4.07
C ASP A 49 -38.82 1.60 -3.05
N THR A 50 -38.96 0.30 -2.77
CA THR A 50 -38.15 -0.44 -1.79
C THR A 50 -37.00 -1.22 -2.43
N ILE A 51 -36.98 -1.33 -3.75
CA ILE A 51 -35.87 -1.91 -4.49
C ILE A 51 -34.65 -0.99 -4.38
N VAL A 52 -33.55 -1.56 -3.90
CA VAL A 52 -32.27 -0.86 -3.91
C VAL A 52 -31.71 -0.98 -5.33
N ARG A 53 -31.69 0.14 -6.06
CA ARG A 53 -30.80 0.24 -7.22
C ARG A 53 -29.39 0.34 -6.66
N ARG A 54 -28.67 -0.78 -6.56
CA ARG A 54 -27.22 -0.69 -6.41
C ARG A 54 -26.72 0.02 -7.65
N LEU A 55 -26.39 1.30 -7.51
CA LEU A 55 -25.46 1.94 -8.40
C LEU A 55 -24.24 1.02 -8.35
N MET A 56 -23.99 0.26 -9.41
CA MET A 56 -22.68 -0.37 -9.52
C MET A 56 -21.66 0.74 -9.27
N PRO A 57 -20.68 0.54 -8.38
CA PRO A 57 -19.65 1.54 -8.16
C PRO A 57 -19.12 1.92 -9.54
N GLY A 58 -19.04 3.21 -9.79
CA GLY A 58 -18.62 3.70 -11.09
C GLY A 58 -17.24 3.09 -11.42
N PRO A 59 -16.87 2.95 -12.71
CA PRO A 59 -15.55 2.42 -13.08
C PRO A 59 -14.41 3.15 -12.35
N VAL A 60 -14.58 4.43 -12.02
CA VAL A 60 -13.64 5.24 -11.22
C VAL A 60 -13.53 4.75 -9.77
N GLU A 61 -14.62 4.34 -9.14
CA GLU A 61 -14.65 3.86 -7.75
C GLU A 61 -14.01 2.48 -7.64
N ILE A 62 -14.27 1.59 -8.60
CA ILE A 62 -13.55 0.32 -8.72
C ILE A 62 -12.05 0.59 -8.93
N LEU A 63 -11.70 1.50 -9.84
CA LEU A 63 -10.31 1.88 -10.05
C LEU A 63 -9.69 2.37 -8.74
N PHE A 64 -10.36 3.23 -7.99
CA PHE A 64 -9.85 3.78 -6.74
C PHE A 64 -9.64 2.71 -5.66
N VAL A 65 -10.62 1.82 -5.45
CA VAL A 65 -10.55 0.71 -4.49
C VAL A 65 -9.50 -0.33 -4.89
N THR A 66 -9.20 -0.47 -6.18
CA THR A 66 -8.21 -1.44 -6.65
C THR A 66 -6.80 -0.84 -6.73
N LEU A 67 -6.66 0.45 -7.08
CA LEU A 67 -5.36 1.10 -7.27
C LEU A 67 -4.77 1.69 -5.98
N TRP A 68 -5.57 2.03 -4.96
CA TRP A 68 -5.04 2.69 -3.76
C TRP A 68 -3.90 1.93 -3.07
N PRO A 69 -3.86 0.58 -3.00
CA PRO A 69 -2.74 -0.12 -2.37
C PRO A 69 -1.47 0.06 -3.19
N VAL A 70 -1.56 0.07 -4.52
CA VAL A 70 -0.42 0.30 -5.42
C VAL A 70 0.12 1.71 -5.24
N VAL A 71 -0.78 2.70 -5.16
CA VAL A 71 -0.41 4.11 -4.93
C VAL A 71 0.30 4.29 -3.58
N ILE A 72 -0.04 3.51 -2.55
CA ILE A 72 0.64 3.53 -1.25
C ILE A 72 1.94 2.73 -1.26
N LEU A 73 2.00 1.59 -1.94
CA LEU A 73 3.17 0.71 -1.96
C LEU A 73 4.36 1.32 -2.72
N ILE A 74 4.11 2.07 -3.80
CA ILE A 74 5.16 2.72 -4.59
C ILE A 74 6.02 3.68 -3.75
N PRO A 75 5.47 4.68 -3.03
CA PRO A 75 6.28 5.61 -2.24
C PRO A 75 6.95 4.92 -1.05
N ILE A 76 6.34 3.88 -0.48
CA ILE A 76 6.99 3.06 0.57
C ILE A 76 8.23 2.38 0.00
N ALA A 77 8.11 1.66 -1.11
CA ALA A 77 9.23 0.99 -1.75
C ALA A 77 10.34 1.99 -2.16
N MET A 78 9.95 3.14 -2.69
CA MET A 78 10.88 4.20 -3.09
C MET A 78 11.63 4.79 -1.88
N SER A 79 10.93 5.00 -0.77
CA SER A 79 11.53 5.48 0.49
C SER A 79 12.51 4.46 1.07
N PHE A 80 12.18 3.16 1.03
CA PHE A 80 13.09 2.09 1.47
C PHE A 80 14.35 1.99 0.61
N GLY A 81 14.22 2.12 -0.71
CA GLY A 81 15.38 2.17 -1.60
C GLY A 81 16.30 3.35 -1.28
N TRP A 82 15.73 4.52 -1.01
CA TRP A 82 16.47 5.73 -0.66
C TRP A 82 17.21 5.61 0.68
N THR A 83 16.56 5.07 1.71
CA THR A 83 17.20 4.87 3.03
C THR A 83 18.34 3.87 2.97
N MET A 84 18.19 2.78 2.20
CA MET A 84 19.28 1.82 1.97
C MET A 84 20.46 2.45 1.24
N LEU A 85 20.20 3.26 0.21
CA LEU A 85 21.27 3.94 -0.53
C LEU A 85 22.05 4.93 0.35
N THR A 86 21.34 5.72 1.17
CA THR A 86 21.99 6.70 2.06
C THR A 86 22.80 6.02 3.17
N GLN A 87 22.34 4.89 3.72
CA GLN A 87 23.10 4.06 4.65
C GLN A 87 24.40 3.53 4.03
N ILE A 88 24.33 2.99 2.81
CA ILE A 88 25.52 2.48 2.10
C ILE A 88 26.53 3.62 1.86
N MET A 89 26.08 4.78 1.37
CA MET A 89 26.97 5.91 1.11
C MET A 89 27.61 6.44 2.40
N THR A 90 26.85 6.50 3.50
CA THR A 90 27.36 6.91 4.81
C THR A 90 28.43 5.93 5.29
N PHE A 91 28.18 4.62 5.15
CA PHE A 91 29.13 3.59 5.52
C PHE A 91 30.44 3.69 4.72
N VAL A 92 30.36 3.85 3.41
CA VAL A 92 31.53 4.06 2.53
C VAL A 92 32.30 5.31 2.93
N THR A 93 31.61 6.39 3.26
CA THR A 93 32.23 7.65 3.69
C THR A 93 32.97 7.49 5.01
N VAL A 94 32.37 6.84 6.01
CA VAL A 94 33.01 6.54 7.30
C VAL A 94 34.23 5.65 7.11
N LEU A 95 34.12 4.59 6.30
CA LEU A 95 35.23 3.70 6.00
C LEU A 95 36.40 4.45 5.34
N ASN A 96 36.10 5.31 4.36
CA ASN A 96 37.11 6.13 3.69
C ASN A 96 37.80 7.10 4.68
N LEU A 97 37.03 7.75 5.57
CA LEU A 97 37.57 8.64 6.59
C LEU A 97 38.51 7.90 7.55
N VAL A 98 38.15 6.68 7.97
CA VAL A 98 39.00 5.84 8.86
C VAL A 98 40.29 5.41 8.15
N LEU A 99 40.20 5.02 6.87
CA LEU A 99 41.37 4.68 6.06
C LEU A 99 42.29 5.90 5.85
N ALA A 100 41.72 7.06 5.57
CA ALA A 100 42.48 8.31 5.43
C ALA A 100 43.14 8.74 6.74
N ALA A 101 42.41 8.68 7.86
CA ALA A 101 42.94 9.03 9.18
C ALA A 101 44.07 8.10 9.61
N SER A 102 43.90 6.79 9.41
CA SER A 102 44.96 5.81 9.68
C SER A 102 46.19 6.03 8.80
N TRP A 103 45.99 6.43 7.54
CA TRP A 103 47.08 6.80 6.64
C TRP A 103 47.84 8.05 7.03
N LEU A 104 47.14 9.11 7.43
CA LEU A 104 47.78 10.31 7.96
C LEU A 104 48.53 10.03 9.26
N ALA A 105 47.96 9.22 10.16
CA ALA A 105 48.59 8.85 11.42
C ALA A 105 49.89 8.05 11.21
N ALA A 106 49.90 7.14 10.24
CA ALA A 106 51.10 6.38 9.89
C ALA A 106 52.16 7.27 9.23
N ARG A 107 51.76 8.19 8.34
CA ARG A 107 52.67 9.13 7.69
C ARG A 107 53.35 10.05 8.69
N ARG A 108 52.63 10.52 9.72
CA ARG A 108 53.15 11.42 10.76
C ARG A 108 54.26 10.79 11.61
N LYS A 109 54.24 9.46 11.79
CA LYS A 109 55.20 8.76 12.65
C LYS A 109 56.55 8.44 11.98
N GLY A 110 56.76 8.80 10.70
CA GLY A 110 58.04 8.60 9.98
C GLY A 110 58.52 7.14 9.87
N ASN A 111 57.78 6.19 10.41
CA ASN A 111 58.18 4.80 10.57
C ASN A 111 57.62 3.94 9.44
N PHE A 112 58.31 3.91 8.30
CA PHE A 112 57.98 3.04 7.17
C PHE A 112 57.96 1.54 7.55
N LYS A 113 58.70 1.13 8.59
CA LYS A 113 58.69 -0.26 9.09
C LYS A 113 57.38 -0.65 9.81
N ALA A 114 56.57 0.32 10.26
CA ALA A 114 55.26 0.05 10.89
C ALA A 114 54.15 -0.29 9.88
N ALA A 115 54.37 -0.06 8.58
CA ALA A 115 53.41 -0.38 7.52
C ALA A 115 53.11 -1.89 7.42
N ALA A 116 54.05 -2.76 7.81
CA ALA A 116 53.84 -4.21 7.84
C ALA A 116 52.90 -4.66 8.98
N GLY A 117 52.91 -3.95 10.13
CA GLY A 117 52.05 -4.23 11.27
C GLY A 117 50.60 -3.76 11.06
N TRP A 118 50.41 -2.71 10.25
CA TRP A 118 49.10 -2.12 9.99
C TRP A 118 48.10 -3.11 9.39
N ARG A 119 48.54 -4.06 8.55
CA ARG A 119 47.62 -5.07 7.97
C ARG A 119 46.87 -5.91 9.01
N ARG A 120 47.38 -6.02 10.24
CA ARG A 120 46.66 -6.68 11.36
C ARG A 120 45.65 -5.74 12.02
N GLY A 121 46.00 -4.47 12.23
CA GLY A 121 45.07 -3.47 12.77
C GLY A 121 43.93 -3.11 11.82
N ALA A 122 44.22 -3.01 10.52
CA ALA A 122 43.21 -2.77 9.50
C ALA A 122 42.18 -3.91 9.43
N ARG A 123 42.63 -5.16 9.60
CA ARG A 123 41.72 -6.31 9.67
C ARG A 123 40.79 -6.21 10.87
N ALA A 124 41.29 -5.89 12.06
CA ALA A 124 40.45 -5.71 13.25
C ALA A 124 39.38 -4.63 13.04
N ILE A 125 39.74 -3.49 12.44
CA ILE A 125 38.82 -2.39 12.13
C ILE A 125 37.78 -2.80 11.08
N VAL A 126 38.19 -3.53 10.05
CA VAL A 126 37.26 -4.06 9.03
C VAL A 126 36.29 -5.06 9.65
N TYR A 127 36.74 -5.93 10.55
CA TYR A 127 35.87 -6.89 11.23
C TYR A 127 34.90 -6.21 12.21
N THR A 128 35.32 -5.19 12.94
CA THR A 128 34.41 -4.46 13.84
C THR A 128 33.38 -3.65 13.07
N LEU A 129 33.78 -2.95 12.00
CA LEU A 129 32.83 -2.23 11.13
C LEU A 129 31.90 -3.18 10.38
N GLY A 130 32.43 -4.30 9.87
CA GLY A 130 31.61 -5.34 9.24
C GLY A 130 30.63 -5.99 10.20
N GLY A 131 31.05 -6.24 11.45
CA GLY A 131 30.17 -6.75 12.52
C GLY A 131 29.07 -5.76 12.89
N LEU A 132 29.39 -4.47 13.00
CA LEU A 132 28.41 -3.42 13.26
C LEU A 132 27.38 -3.31 12.13
N LEU A 133 27.84 -3.41 10.88
CA LEU A 133 26.97 -3.41 9.69
C LEU A 133 26.04 -4.63 9.67
N LEU A 134 26.57 -5.83 9.95
CA LEU A 134 25.76 -7.05 10.05
C LEU A 134 24.72 -6.96 11.17
N LEU A 135 25.08 -6.38 12.31
CA LEU A 135 24.17 -6.18 13.42
C LEU A 135 23.05 -5.19 13.09
N LEU A 136 23.36 -4.11 12.35
CA LEU A 136 22.36 -3.18 11.81
C LEU A 136 21.41 -3.87 10.82
N ILE A 137 21.95 -4.67 9.89
CA ILE A 137 21.14 -5.44 8.93
C ILE A 137 20.20 -6.41 9.68
N ALA A 138 20.72 -7.11 10.68
CA ALA A 138 19.93 -8.03 11.50
C ALA A 138 18.81 -7.30 12.25
N LEU A 139 19.07 -6.12 12.82
CA LEU A 139 18.07 -5.28 13.48
C LEU A 139 16.96 -4.83 12.55
N VAL A 140 17.31 -4.42 11.32
CA VAL A 140 16.33 -4.05 10.28
C VAL A 140 15.48 -5.26 9.89
N ALA A 141 16.09 -6.43 9.68
CA ALA A 141 15.35 -7.65 9.37
C ALA A 141 14.38 -8.05 10.49
N LEU A 142 14.79 -7.88 11.75
CA LEU A 142 13.95 -8.15 12.93
C LEU A 142 12.76 -7.20 13.00
N LEU A 143 12.97 -5.90 12.75
CA LEU A 143 11.89 -4.91 12.66
C LEU A 143 10.90 -5.24 11.54
N MET A 144 11.39 -5.64 10.36
CA MET A 144 10.52 -6.06 9.26
C MET A 144 9.71 -7.31 9.59
N TRP A 145 10.32 -8.29 10.26
CA TRP A 145 9.61 -9.49 10.73
C TRP A 145 8.50 -9.14 11.73
N SER A 146 8.80 -8.27 12.69
CA SER A 146 7.82 -7.81 13.68
C SER A 146 6.66 -7.04 13.02
N CYS A 147 6.93 -6.18 12.04
CA CYS A 147 5.87 -5.48 11.30
C CYS A 147 4.98 -6.42 10.48
N GLY A 148 5.55 -7.50 9.90
CA GLY A 148 4.79 -8.51 9.15
C GLY A 148 3.81 -9.31 10.02
N GLN A 149 4.04 -9.40 11.32
CA GLN A 149 3.12 -10.06 12.26
C GLN A 149 1.94 -9.15 12.70
N LEU A 150 2.06 -7.84 12.52
CA LEU A 150 1.03 -6.87 12.93
C LEU A 150 -0.07 -6.63 11.89
N PHE A 151 0.10 -7.09 10.65
CA PHE A 151 -0.92 -7.04 9.60
C PHE A 151 -1.26 -8.48 9.16
N PRO A 152 -2.15 -9.18 9.89
CA PRO A 152 -2.70 -10.45 9.45
C PRO A 152 -3.64 -10.31 8.24
#